data_AF-A0A926VVE8-F1
#
_entry.id   AF-A0A926VVE8-F1
#
_cell.length_a   1.000
_cell.length_b   1.000
_cell.length_c   1.000
_cell.angle_alpha   90.00
_cell.angle_beta   90.00
_cell.angle_gamma   90.00
#
_symmetry.space_group_name_H-M   'P 1'
#
loop_
_entity.id
_entity.type
_entity.pdbx_description
1 polymer ?
#
loop_
_entity_poly.entity_id
_entity_poly.type
_entity_poly.pdbx_seq_one_letter_code
_entity_poly.pdbx_strand_id
1 'polypeptide(L)'
;MVIGSNVTTVQRVSSHCLKQNAEVFPYYCIPTLEEIALFAPHVLVLCLPIPEKFQHQLLQPYILWSEKLINDISPLATTFTELSTCLHKFL
;
A
#
# COMPACT_ATOMS: atom_id res chain seq x y z
N MET A 1 -0.81 -3.02 -5.98
CA MET A 1 -1.57 -3.89 -5.04
C MET A 1 -1.71 -3.19 -3.70
N VAL A 2 -2.89 -3.22 -3.07
CA VAL A 2 -3.17 -2.54 -1.79
C VAL A 2 -3.39 -3.60 -0.71
N ILE A 3 -2.56 -3.60 0.32
CA ILE A 3 -2.43 -4.68 1.31
C ILE A 3 -2.80 -4.15 2.69
N GLY A 4 -3.68 -4.82 3.41
CA GLY A 4 -4.00 -4.44 4.80
C GLY A 4 -5.03 -5.35 5.46
N SER A 5 -5.02 -5.39 6.79
CA SER A 5 -5.97 -6.21 7.57
C SER A 5 -7.31 -5.51 7.83
N ASN A 6 -7.35 -4.17 7.76
CA ASN A 6 -8.59 -3.41 7.88
C ASN A 6 -9.26 -3.24 6.51
N VAL A 7 -10.35 -3.98 6.31
CA VAL A 7 -11.14 -3.98 5.05
C VAL A 7 -11.55 -2.57 4.62
N THR A 8 -12.08 -1.77 5.54
CA THR A 8 -12.56 -0.41 5.24
C THR A 8 -11.44 0.53 4.80
N THR A 9 -10.25 0.40 5.40
CA THR A 9 -9.07 1.16 4.97
C THR A 9 -8.58 0.70 3.59
N VAL A 10 -8.43 -0.61 3.37
CA VAL A 10 -8.02 -1.15 2.05
C VAL A 10 -8.98 -0.71 0.95
N GLN A 11 -10.30 -0.76 1.19
CA GLN A 11 -11.30 -0.32 0.23
C GLN A 11 -11.22 1.18 -0.08
N ARG A 12 -11.04 2.04 0.93
CA ARG A 12 -10.91 3.48 0.73
C ARG A 12 -9.64 3.84 -0.05
N VAL A 13 -8.51 3.26 0.33
CA VAL A 13 -7.22 3.43 -0.37
C VAL A 13 -7.33 2.93 -1.81
N SER A 14 -7.91 1.74 -2.00
CA SER A 14 -8.10 1.19 -3.35
C SER A 14 -8.99 2.07 -4.22
N SER A 15 -10.10 2.57 -3.66
CA SER A 15 -11.01 3.49 -4.36
C SER A 15 -10.32 4.79 -4.75
N HIS A 16 -9.42 5.29 -3.89
CA HIS A 16 -8.61 6.47 -4.21
C HIS A 16 -7.63 6.19 -5.34
N CYS A 17 -6.87 5.10 -5.27
CA CYS A 17 -5.95 4.68 -6.32
C CYS A 17 -6.65 4.49 -7.69
N LEU A 18 -7.83 3.87 -7.71
CA LEU A 18 -8.65 3.72 -8.93
C LEU A 18 -9.02 5.06 -9.56
N LYS A 19 -9.33 6.08 -8.74
CA LYS A 19 -9.60 7.46 -9.23
C LYS A 19 -8.36 8.14 -9.81
N GLN A 20 -7.17 7.63 -9.54
CA GLN A 20 -5.91 8.09 -10.13
C GLN A 20 -5.54 7.26 -11.39
N ASN A 21 -6.50 6.52 -11.97
CA ASN A 21 -6.31 5.63 -13.12
C ASN A 21 -5.33 4.48 -12.88
N ALA A 22 -5.04 4.12 -11.63
CA ALA A 22 -4.25 2.92 -11.32
C ALA A 22 -5.14 1.67 -11.40
N GLU A 23 -4.60 0.56 -11.93
CA GLU A 23 -5.20 -0.76 -11.73
C GLU A 23 -4.89 -1.24 -10.30
N VAL A 24 -5.92 -1.69 -9.58
CA VAL A 24 -5.81 -1.98 -8.15
C VAL A 24 -6.28 -3.40 -7.83
N PHE A 25 -5.37 -4.16 -7.24
CA PHE A 25 -5.67 -5.43 -6.58
C PHE A 25 -5.71 -5.24 -5.04
N PRO A 26 -6.89 -5.27 -4.41
CA PRO A 26 -7.03 -5.21 -2.95
C PRO A 26 -6.75 -6.58 -2.33
N TYR A 27 -5.95 -6.61 -1.26
CA TYR A 27 -5.56 -7.82 -0.55
C TYR A 27 -5.70 -7.63 0.97
N TYR A 28 -6.55 -8.45 1.60
CA TYR A 28 -7.01 -8.24 2.97
C TYR A 28 -6.19 -8.96 4.04
N CYS A 29 -5.03 -9.50 3.67
CA CYS A 29 -4.13 -10.30 4.50
C CYS A 29 -2.66 -9.93 4.21
N ILE A 30 -1.69 -10.70 4.73
CA ILE A 30 -0.28 -10.57 4.32
C ILE A 30 -0.03 -11.57 3.19
N PRO A 31 0.26 -11.13 1.96
CA PRO A 31 0.54 -12.04 0.86
C PRO A 31 1.91 -12.71 1.05
N THR A 32 2.05 -13.88 0.47
CA THR A 32 3.34 -14.56 0.28
C THR A 32 4.15 -13.87 -0.83
N LEU A 33 5.46 -14.14 -0.86
CA LEU A 33 6.34 -13.59 -1.91
C LEU A 33 5.97 -14.15 -3.28
N GLU A 34 5.51 -15.40 -3.33
CA GLU A 34 5.03 -16.06 -4.54
C GLU A 34 3.77 -15.39 -5.08
N GLU A 35 2.82 -15.01 -4.22
CA GLU A 35 1.64 -14.25 -4.62
C GLU A 35 2.03 -12.87 -5.17
N ILE A 36 2.93 -12.15 -4.50
CA ILE A 36 3.41 -10.85 -5.00
C ILE A 36 4.09 -11.03 -6.37
N ALA A 37 4.93 -12.05 -6.52
CA ALA A 37 5.60 -12.34 -7.79
C ALA A 37 4.61 -12.68 -8.91
N LEU A 38 3.55 -13.45 -8.59
CA LEU A 38 2.51 -13.84 -9.54
C LEU A 38 1.74 -12.63 -10.07
N PHE A 39 1.35 -11.70 -9.20
CA PHE A 39 0.61 -10.50 -9.58
C PHE A 39 1.52 -9.38 -10.13
N ALA A 40 2.84 -9.47 -9.92
CA ALA A 40 3.85 -8.54 -10.39
C ALA A 40 3.45 -7.04 -10.26
N PRO A 41 3.05 -6.56 -9.06
CA PRO A 41 2.56 -5.20 -8.92
C PRO A 41 3.68 -4.17 -9.11
N HIS A 42 3.39 -3.11 -9.87
CA HIS A 42 4.31 -1.97 -10.06
C HIS A 42 4.69 -1.28 -8.75
N VAL A 43 3.72 -1.16 -7.82
CA VAL A 43 3.90 -0.61 -6.48
C VAL A 43 2.95 -1.29 -5.50
N LEU A 44 3.43 -1.45 -4.26
CA LEU A 44 2.64 -1.92 -3.13
C LEU A 44 2.19 -0.73 -2.28
N VAL A 45 0.93 -0.73 -1.84
CA VAL A 45 0.46 0.19 -0.80
C VAL A 45 0.17 -0.64 0.44
N LEU A 46 0.93 -0.42 1.51
CA LEU A 46 0.86 -1.17 2.75
C LEU A 46 0.08 -0.37 3.79
N CYS A 47 -1.19 -0.72 3.99
CA CYS A 47 -2.07 -0.11 4.98
C CYS A 47 -1.74 -0.64 6.37
N LEU A 48 -1.18 0.21 7.21
CA LEU A 48 -0.77 -0.12 8.58
C LEU A 48 -1.98 -0.47 9.46
N PRO A 49 -1.80 -1.36 10.45
CA PRO A 49 -0.55 -2.03 10.82
C PRO A 49 -0.18 -3.20 9.88
N ILE A 50 1.12 -3.33 9.58
CA ILE A 50 1.72 -4.43 8.81
C ILE A 50 2.96 -4.94 9.54
N PRO A 51 3.21 -6.26 9.60
CA PRO A 51 4.42 -6.80 10.23
C PRO A 51 5.70 -6.24 9.61
N GLU A 52 6.62 -5.71 10.41
CA GLU A 52 7.91 -5.18 9.94
C GLU A 52 8.73 -6.24 9.18
N LYS A 53 8.69 -7.50 9.64
CA LYS A 53 9.35 -8.63 8.97
C LYS A 53 8.91 -8.79 7.52
N PHE A 54 7.64 -8.51 7.22
CA PHE A 54 7.13 -8.55 5.86
C PHE A 54 7.73 -7.42 5.03
N GLN A 55 7.79 -6.20 5.57
CA GLN A 55 8.39 -5.04 4.88
C GLN A 55 9.85 -5.31 4.48
N HIS A 56 10.64 -5.92 5.37
CA HIS A 56 12.05 -6.27 5.10
C HIS A 56 12.24 -7.34 4.00
N GLN A 57 11.20 -8.09 3.66
CA GLN A 57 11.24 -9.14 2.63
C GLN A 57 10.84 -8.62 1.25
N LEU A 58 10.25 -7.43 1.16
CA LEU A 58 9.75 -6.87 -0.09
C LEU A 58 10.90 -6.36 -0.95
N LEU A 59 10.90 -6.79 -2.22
CA LEU A 59 11.80 -6.28 -3.25
C LEU A 59 11.14 -5.19 -4.10
N GLN A 60 9.80 -5.17 -4.11
CA GLN A 60 9.00 -4.19 -4.84
C GLN A 60 8.96 -2.86 -4.09
N PRO A 61 8.90 -1.72 -4.81
CA PRO A 61 8.67 -0.43 -4.18
C PRO A 61 7.33 -0.44 -3.44
N TYR A 62 7.31 0.17 -2.27
CA TYR A 62 6.10 0.25 -1.46
C TYR A 62 5.90 1.63 -0.84
N ILE A 63 4.62 1.94 -0.58
CA ILE A 63 4.15 3.13 0.11
C ILE A 63 3.49 2.67 1.40
N LEU A 64 3.94 3.18 2.55
CA LEU A 64 3.24 2.95 3.81
C LEU A 64 2.04 3.91 3.88
N TRP A 65 0.87 3.39 4.23
CA TRP A 65 -0.35 4.16 4.45
C TRP A 65 -0.81 4.02 5.90
N SER A 66 -1.10 5.14 6.56
CA SER A 66 -1.78 5.14 7.85
C SER A 66 -2.77 6.29 7.94
N GLU A 67 -4.00 6.02 8.37
CA GLU A 67 -4.98 7.06 8.66
C GLU A 67 -4.71 7.79 9.98
N LYS A 68 -3.79 7.26 10.78
CA LYS A 68 -3.32 7.89 12.02
C LYS A 68 -1.94 8.50 11.77
N LEU A 69 -1.74 9.72 12.24
CA LEU A 69 -0.40 10.29 12.41
C LEU A 69 0.36 9.40 13.39
N ILE A 70 1.32 8.64 12.87
CA ILE A 70 2.28 7.88 13.68
C ILE A 70 3.53 8.76 13.71
N ASN A 71 3.88 9.26 14.88
CA ASN A 71 4.79 10.40 15.05
C ASN A 71 6.24 10.20 14.56
N ASP A 72 6.69 9.01 14.13
CA ASP A 72 8.13 8.77 13.96
C ASP A 72 8.54 7.82 12.82
N ILE A 73 7.65 7.48 11.87
CA ILE A 73 8.02 6.54 10.80
C ILE A 73 7.76 7.19 9.44
N SER A 74 8.83 7.63 8.78
CA SER A 74 8.88 8.04 7.37
C SER A 74 9.50 6.91 6.56
N PRO A 75 9.02 6.59 5.33
CA PRO A 75 8.06 7.33 4.51
C PRO A 75 6.61 6.84 4.70
N LEU A 76 5.77 7.66 5.33
CA LEU A 76 4.35 7.37 5.60
C LEU A 76 3.46 8.38 4.90
N ALA A 77 2.53 7.90 4.07
CA ALA A 77 1.41 8.70 3.58
C ALA A 77 0.26 8.63 4.59
N THR A 78 -0.18 9.81 5.03
CA THR A 78 -1.29 9.97 5.98
C THR A 78 -2.49 10.68 5.37
N THR A 79 -2.29 11.35 4.23
CA THR A 79 -3.36 11.99 3.46
C THR A 79 -3.45 11.40 2.05
N PHE A 80 -4.65 11.42 1.47
CA PHE A 80 -4.83 10.95 0.09
C PHE A 80 -4.01 11.75 -0.94
N THR A 81 -3.73 13.03 -0.65
CA THR A 81 -2.84 13.86 -1.49
C THR A 81 -1.40 13.36 -1.47
N GLU A 82 -0.88 12.99 -0.28
CA GLU A 82 0.45 12.38 -0.16
C GLU A 82 0.49 11.03 -0.87
N LEU A 83 -0.55 10.20 -0.71
CA LEU A 83 -0.65 8.93 -1.40
C LEU A 83 -0.63 9.13 -2.92
N SER A 84 -1.43 10.07 -3.46
CA SER A 84 -1.38 10.43 -4.88
C SER A 84 0.01 10.86 -5.31
N THR A 85 0.66 11.74 -4.53
CA THR A 85 2.01 12.24 -4.86
C THR A 85 3.03 11.10 -4.92
N CYS A 86 2.95 10.12 -4.00
CA CYS A 86 3.79 8.94 -4.05
C CYS A 86 3.45 8.02 -5.23
N LEU A 87 2.16 7.79 -5.52
CA LEU A 87 1.73 6.95 -6.63
C LEU A 87 2.22 7.46 -8.00
N HIS A 88 2.17 8.77 -8.23
CA HIS A 88 2.66 9.39 -9.48
C HIS A 88 4.18 9.23 -9.70
N LYS A 89 4.96 8.77 -8.71
CA LYS A 89 6.37 8.41 -8.92
C LYS A 89 6.53 7.07 -9.64
N PHE A 90 5.47 6.28 -9.73
CA PHE A 90 5.46 4.91 -10.25
C PHE A 90 4.48 4.68 -11.41
N LEU A 91 3.64 5.67 -11.72
CA LEU A 91 2.71 5.70 -12.86
C LEU A 91 3.27 6.61 -13.96
#